data_AF-A0A7S0HFJ9-F1
#
_entry.id   AF-A0A7S0HFJ9-F1
#
_cell.length_a   1.000
_cell.length_b   1.000
_cell.length_c   1.000
_cell.angle_alpha   90.00
_cell.angle_beta   90.00
_cell.angle_gamma   90.00
#
_symmetry.space_group_name_H-M   'P 1'
#
loop_
_entity.id
_entity.type
_entity.pdbx_description
1 polymer ?
#
loop_
_entity_poly.entity_id
_entity_poly.type
_entity_poly.pdbx_seq_one_letter_code
_entity_poly.pdbx_strand_id
1 'polypeptide(L)'
;MGDAPTPYQELLRAAATQSSESEPDCAKVEATLHAAVALEPDNPLAYHMIAVTRGRLNDHVGAAEAFVQASDRYPRPSAEWAETAAAAFVRLTRKESAAAPKPHWWTDESLLEVSRQAVEAAPESGGAWQMRATVLGSMEESWPTQPRDAAQMDEAGKAWQRTASLTTDLGERARCVANGVLCLKYAQGRGAEPSPTDGRTVPSTR
;
A
#
# COMPACT_ATOMS: atom_id res chain seq x y z
N MET A 1 -25.41 20.42 -22.89
CA MET A 1 -25.99 19.06 -22.98
C MET A 1 -25.03 18.15 -22.25
N GLY A 2 -25.38 17.66 -21.07
CA GLY A 2 -24.58 16.61 -20.44
C GLY A 2 -24.89 15.31 -21.16
N ASP A 3 -23.87 14.61 -21.65
CA ASP A 3 -24.06 13.31 -22.31
C ASP A 3 -24.77 12.34 -21.37
N ALA A 4 -25.62 11.50 -21.93
CA ALA A 4 -26.28 10.43 -21.18
C ALA A 4 -25.21 9.50 -20.58
N PRO A 5 -25.44 8.95 -19.36
CA PRO A 5 -24.48 8.05 -18.75
C PRO A 5 -24.23 6.84 -19.64
N THR A 6 -22.97 6.41 -19.74
CA THR A 6 -22.63 5.19 -20.48
C THR A 6 -23.17 3.95 -19.74
N PRO A 7 -23.41 2.81 -20.44
CA PRO A 7 -23.82 1.57 -19.76
C PRO A 7 -22.86 1.14 -18.65
N TYR A 8 -21.56 1.41 -18.81
CA TYR A 8 -20.55 1.20 -17.77
C TYR A 8 -20.83 2.07 -16.52
N GLN A 9 -21.09 3.37 -16.71
CA GLN A 9 -21.40 4.29 -15.62
C GLN A 9 -22.71 3.91 -14.91
N GLU A 10 -23.70 3.38 -15.63
CA GLU A 10 -24.94 2.87 -15.04
C GLU A 10 -24.68 1.66 -14.16
N LEU A 11 -23.82 0.71 -14.59
CA LEU A 11 -23.45 -0.44 -13.79
C LEU A 11 -22.66 -0.05 -12.53
N LEU A 12 -21.72 0.90 -12.64
CA LEU A 12 -21.01 1.41 -11.46
C LEU A 12 -21.97 2.08 -10.47
N ARG A 13 -22.91 2.88 -10.96
CA ARG A 13 -23.92 3.51 -10.10
C ARG A 13 -24.81 2.46 -9.44
N ALA A 14 -25.26 1.45 -10.18
CA ALA A 14 -26.05 0.36 -9.64
C ALA A 14 -25.29 -0.42 -8.56
N ALA A 15 -24.02 -0.75 -8.79
CA ALA A 15 -23.17 -1.41 -7.80
C ALA A 15 -22.97 -0.55 -6.55
N ALA A 16 -22.80 0.77 -6.70
CA ALA A 16 -22.68 1.71 -5.58
C ALA A 16 -23.99 1.79 -4.77
N THR A 17 -25.15 1.87 -5.44
CA THR A 17 -26.46 1.85 -4.78
C THR A 17 -26.66 0.56 -4.00
N GLN A 18 -26.44 -0.60 -4.63
CA GLN A 18 -26.52 -1.91 -3.97
C GLN A 18 -25.59 -2.00 -2.75
N SER A 19 -24.36 -1.49 -2.88
CA SER A 19 -23.36 -1.48 -1.81
C SER A 19 -23.70 -0.57 -0.62
N SER A 20 -24.64 0.36 -0.81
CA SER A 20 -25.10 1.32 0.21
C SER A 20 -26.37 0.86 0.94
N GLU A 21 -26.94 -0.28 0.55
CA GLU A 21 -28.08 -0.89 1.24
C GLU A 21 -27.67 -1.31 2.66
N SER A 22 -28.65 -1.39 3.58
CA SER A 22 -28.39 -1.74 4.99
C SER A 22 -27.76 -3.12 5.15
N GLU A 23 -28.12 -4.05 4.27
CA GLU A 23 -27.55 -5.40 4.17
C GLU A 23 -27.25 -5.66 2.69
N PRO A 24 -26.08 -5.22 2.19
CA PRO A 24 -25.77 -5.31 0.77
C PRO A 24 -25.51 -6.76 0.38
N ASP A 25 -26.24 -7.24 -0.63
CA ASP A 25 -25.95 -8.52 -1.29
C ASP A 25 -24.64 -8.39 -2.07
N CYS A 26 -23.53 -8.74 -1.43
CA CYS A 26 -22.20 -8.59 -2.00
C CYS A 26 -21.99 -9.48 -3.24
N ALA A 27 -22.70 -10.61 -3.37
CA ALA A 27 -22.63 -11.45 -4.56
C ALA A 27 -23.30 -10.75 -5.76
N LYS A 28 -24.43 -10.09 -5.53
CA LYS A 28 -25.09 -9.25 -6.54
C LYS A 28 -24.25 -8.03 -6.93
N VAL A 29 -23.61 -7.37 -5.96
CA VAL A 29 -22.68 -6.27 -6.22
C VAL A 29 -21.53 -6.74 -7.10
N GLU A 30 -20.88 -7.86 -6.74
CA GLU A 30 -19.76 -8.41 -7.50
C GLU A 30 -20.17 -8.83 -8.91
N ALA A 31 -21.33 -9.45 -9.10
CA ALA A 31 -21.86 -9.77 -10.43
C ALA A 31 -22.09 -8.50 -11.28
N THR A 32 -22.61 -7.43 -10.68
CA THR A 32 -22.80 -6.13 -11.36
C THR A 32 -21.45 -5.52 -11.77
N LEU A 33 -20.44 -5.62 -10.91
CA LEU A 33 -19.09 -5.12 -11.20
C LEU A 33 -18.37 -5.96 -12.26
N HIS A 34 -18.56 -7.27 -12.29
CA HIS A 34 -18.03 -8.11 -13.36
C HIS A 34 -18.66 -7.77 -14.72
N ALA A 35 -19.96 -7.43 -14.75
CA ALA A 35 -20.58 -6.90 -15.97
C ALA A 35 -19.95 -5.56 -16.39
N ALA A 36 -19.58 -4.68 -15.44
CA ALA A 36 -18.88 -3.43 -15.75
C ALA A 36 -17.47 -3.69 -16.32
N VAL A 37 -16.73 -4.64 -15.75
CA VAL A 37 -15.42 -5.08 -16.29
C VAL A 37 -15.56 -5.65 -17.70
N ALA A 38 -16.64 -6.38 -18.00
CA ALA A 38 -16.87 -6.91 -19.35
C ALA A 38 -17.11 -5.81 -20.39
N LEU A 39 -17.63 -4.65 -19.98
CA LEU A 39 -17.83 -3.49 -20.87
C LEU A 39 -16.53 -2.67 -21.05
N GLU A 40 -15.80 -2.43 -19.95
CA GLU A 40 -14.55 -1.66 -19.96
C GLU A 40 -13.45 -2.41 -19.18
N PRO A 41 -12.78 -3.40 -19.81
CA PRO A 41 -11.81 -4.27 -19.14
C PRO A 41 -10.52 -3.56 -18.71
N ASP A 42 -10.23 -2.41 -19.31
CA ASP A 42 -9.07 -1.59 -18.98
C ASP A 42 -9.38 -0.53 -17.92
N ASN A 43 -10.66 -0.36 -17.53
CA ASN A 43 -11.04 0.63 -16.55
C ASN A 43 -10.77 0.12 -15.12
N PRO A 44 -9.88 0.78 -14.36
CA PRO A 44 -9.43 0.29 -13.05
C PRO A 44 -10.51 0.33 -11.96
N LEU A 45 -11.52 1.19 -12.10
CA LEU A 45 -12.47 1.48 -11.02
C LEU A 45 -13.33 0.28 -10.64
N ALA A 46 -13.77 -0.51 -11.63
CA ALA A 46 -14.57 -1.70 -11.36
C ALA A 46 -13.76 -2.77 -10.59
N TYR A 47 -12.48 -2.95 -10.92
CA TYR A 47 -11.58 -3.84 -10.17
C TYR A 47 -11.36 -3.37 -8.74
N HIS A 48 -11.18 -2.06 -8.53
CA HIS A 48 -11.05 -1.49 -7.19
C HIS A 48 -12.31 -1.79 -6.35
N MET A 49 -13.49 -1.59 -6.93
CA MET A 49 -14.75 -1.88 -6.24
C MET A 49 -14.93 -3.38 -5.95
N ILE A 50 -14.51 -4.27 -6.86
CA ILE A 50 -14.50 -5.73 -6.61
C ILE A 50 -13.61 -6.04 -5.41
N ALA A 51 -12.43 -5.44 -5.34
CA ALA A 51 -11.50 -5.64 -4.24
C ALA A 51 -12.09 -5.24 -2.88
N VAL A 52 -12.79 -4.10 -2.84
CA VAL A 52 -13.52 -3.65 -1.64
C VAL A 52 -14.63 -4.62 -1.26
N THR A 53 -15.45 -5.06 -2.23
CA THR A 53 -16.55 -6.00 -2.02
C THR A 53 -16.06 -7.34 -1.47
N ARG A 54 -15.00 -7.92 -2.07
CA ARG A 54 -14.38 -9.15 -1.59
C ARG A 54 -13.78 -9.00 -0.19
N GLY A 55 -13.20 -7.84 0.10
CA GLY A 55 -12.74 -7.51 1.45
C GLY A 55 -13.85 -7.57 2.51
N ARG A 56 -15.08 -7.14 2.16
CA ARG A 56 -16.27 -7.24 3.03
C ARG A 56 -16.74 -8.69 3.20
N LEU A 57 -16.54 -9.52 2.19
CA LEU A 57 -16.81 -10.96 2.21
C LEU A 57 -15.72 -11.78 2.92
N ASN A 58 -14.67 -11.14 3.45
CA ASN A 58 -13.47 -11.79 3.99
C ASN A 58 -12.73 -12.69 2.97
N ASP A 59 -12.96 -12.49 1.67
CA ASP A 59 -12.12 -13.07 0.63
C ASP A 59 -10.84 -12.24 0.49
N HIS A 60 -9.91 -12.48 1.41
CA HIS A 60 -8.67 -11.74 1.51
C HIS A 60 -7.73 -11.97 0.32
N VAL A 61 -7.75 -13.17 -0.29
CA VAL A 61 -6.94 -13.50 -1.47
C VAL A 61 -7.50 -12.80 -2.69
N GLY A 62 -8.79 -12.98 -2.98
CA GLY A 62 -9.43 -12.35 -4.13
C GLY A 62 -9.49 -10.83 -4.04
N ALA A 63 -9.56 -10.25 -2.83
CA ALA A 63 -9.43 -8.82 -2.63
C ALA A 63 -8.03 -8.30 -2.98
N ALA A 64 -6.97 -9.00 -2.54
CA ALA A 64 -5.59 -8.62 -2.86
C ALA A 64 -5.34 -8.66 -4.37
N GLU A 65 -5.80 -9.72 -5.04
CA GLU A 65 -5.73 -9.86 -6.49
C GLU A 65 -6.44 -8.73 -7.23
N ALA A 66 -7.68 -8.41 -6.82
CA ALA A 66 -8.46 -7.36 -7.47
C ALA A 66 -7.83 -5.97 -7.27
N PHE A 67 -7.24 -5.67 -6.10
CA PHE A 67 -6.49 -4.43 -5.88
C PHE A 67 -5.25 -4.35 -6.78
N VAL A 68 -4.51 -5.45 -6.95
CA VAL A 68 -3.38 -5.52 -7.89
C VAL A 68 -3.86 -5.19 -9.30
N GLN A 69 -4.91 -5.88 -9.78
CA GLN A 69 -5.49 -5.65 -11.11
C GLN A 69 -5.92 -4.19 -11.32
N ALA A 70 -6.51 -3.56 -10.30
CA ALA A 70 -6.88 -2.16 -10.34
C ALA A 70 -5.63 -1.25 -10.42
N SER A 71 -4.62 -1.50 -9.57
CA SER A 71 -3.40 -0.69 -9.53
C SER A 71 -2.55 -0.76 -10.80
N ASP A 72 -2.63 -1.86 -11.55
CA ASP A 72 -1.92 -2.03 -12.83
C ASP A 72 -2.61 -1.30 -13.99
N ARG A 73 -3.88 -0.88 -13.80
CA ARG A 73 -4.69 -0.18 -14.81
C ARG A 73 -4.81 1.32 -14.57
N TYR A 74 -4.65 1.79 -13.33
CA TYR A 74 -4.64 3.25 -13.09
C TYR A 74 -3.41 3.91 -13.75
N PRO A 75 -3.57 5.11 -14.34
CA PRO A 75 -2.44 5.91 -14.79
C PRO A 75 -1.45 6.16 -13.65
N ARG A 76 -0.15 5.99 -13.93
CA ARG A 76 0.93 6.24 -12.97
C ARG A 76 1.72 7.51 -13.35
N PRO A 77 1.97 8.44 -12.42
CA PRO A 77 1.42 8.52 -11.06
C PRO A 77 0.02 9.18 -11.04
N SER A 78 -0.93 8.63 -10.30
CA SER A 78 -2.19 9.30 -9.92
C SER A 78 -2.52 9.03 -8.44
N ALA A 79 -3.39 9.84 -7.85
CA ALA A 79 -3.81 9.64 -6.46
C ALA A 79 -4.58 8.31 -6.29
N GLU A 80 -5.46 7.98 -7.23
CA GLU A 80 -6.24 6.74 -7.25
C GLU A 80 -5.33 5.51 -7.42
N TRP A 81 -4.31 5.61 -8.27
CA TRP A 81 -3.27 4.60 -8.38
C TRP A 81 -2.57 4.39 -7.03
N ALA A 82 -2.11 5.47 -6.40
CA ALA A 82 -1.35 5.41 -5.15
C ALA A 82 -2.15 4.79 -4.01
N GLU A 83 -3.41 5.20 -3.84
CA GLU A 83 -4.32 4.62 -2.85
C GLU A 83 -4.59 3.14 -3.12
N THR A 84 -4.82 2.77 -4.38
CA THR A 84 -5.08 1.39 -4.78
C THR A 84 -3.84 0.51 -4.60
N ALA A 85 -2.66 1.00 -4.96
CA ALA A 85 -1.39 0.29 -4.77
C ALA A 85 -1.07 0.10 -3.28
N ALA A 86 -1.30 1.12 -2.46
CA ALA A 86 -1.16 1.02 -1.00
C ALA A 86 -2.15 0.01 -0.40
N ALA A 87 -3.41 0.01 -0.87
CA ALA A 87 -4.39 -0.98 -0.47
C ALA A 87 -3.97 -2.40 -0.88
N ALA A 88 -3.49 -2.59 -2.12
CA ALA A 88 -2.94 -3.86 -2.59
C ALA A 88 -1.82 -4.34 -1.68
N PHE A 89 -0.85 -3.47 -1.37
CA PHE A 89 0.27 -3.75 -0.48
C PHE A 89 -0.21 -4.22 0.89
N VAL A 90 -1.07 -3.45 1.57
CA VAL A 90 -1.59 -3.79 2.90
C VAL A 90 -2.34 -5.11 2.91
N ARG A 91 -3.01 -5.50 1.82
CA ARG A 91 -3.65 -6.82 1.72
C ARG A 91 -2.62 -7.92 1.49
N LEU A 92 -1.67 -7.71 0.59
CA LEU A 92 -0.64 -8.70 0.25
C LEU A 92 0.34 -9.01 1.39
N THR A 93 0.49 -8.12 2.38
CA THR A 93 1.28 -8.36 3.60
C THR A 93 0.51 -9.13 4.69
N ARG A 94 -0.80 -9.29 4.55
CA ARG A 94 -1.59 -10.08 5.50
C ARG A 94 -1.34 -11.56 5.32
N LYS A 95 -1.30 -12.29 6.43
CA LYS A 95 -1.14 -13.75 6.44
C LYS A 95 -2.29 -14.44 5.73
N GLU A 96 -3.49 -13.89 5.84
CA GLU A 96 -4.72 -14.37 5.21
C GLU A 96 -4.67 -14.27 3.68
N SER A 97 -3.80 -13.43 3.12
CA SER A 97 -3.58 -13.26 1.68
C SER A 97 -2.24 -13.86 1.22
N ALA A 98 -1.61 -14.72 2.02
CA ALA A 98 -0.30 -15.31 1.68
C ALA A 98 -0.33 -16.08 0.35
N ALA A 99 -1.46 -16.70 0.02
CA ALA A 99 -1.66 -17.44 -1.24
C ALA A 99 -1.92 -16.53 -2.45
N ALA A 100 -2.16 -15.23 -2.27
CA ALA A 100 -2.39 -14.32 -3.37
C ALA A 100 -1.12 -14.16 -4.23
N PRO A 101 -1.25 -14.17 -5.57
CA PRO A 101 -0.13 -13.97 -6.47
C PRO A 101 0.53 -12.62 -6.21
N LYS A 102 1.86 -12.64 -6.13
CA LYS A 102 2.63 -11.42 -5.93
C LYS A 102 2.80 -10.70 -7.28
N PRO A 103 2.49 -9.39 -7.36
CA PRO A 103 2.63 -8.64 -8.60
C PRO A 103 4.09 -8.48 -9.01
N HIS A 104 4.33 -8.08 -10.26
CA HIS A 104 5.68 -7.90 -10.80
C HIS A 104 6.52 -6.87 -10.01
N TRP A 105 5.87 -5.94 -9.31
CA TRP A 105 6.49 -4.92 -8.47
C TRP A 105 6.73 -5.38 -7.02
N TRP A 106 6.48 -6.65 -6.67
CA TRP A 106 6.67 -7.21 -5.32
C TRP A 106 8.13 -7.63 -5.05
N THR A 107 9.06 -6.70 -5.26
CA THR A 107 10.49 -6.86 -4.95
C THR A 107 10.96 -5.70 -4.09
N ASP A 108 12.10 -5.84 -3.39
CA ASP A 108 12.57 -4.79 -2.48
C ASP A 108 12.74 -3.42 -3.17
N GLU A 109 13.46 -3.41 -4.29
CA GLU A 109 13.75 -2.21 -5.08
C GLU A 109 12.46 -1.60 -5.65
N SER A 110 11.58 -2.44 -6.21
CA SER A 110 10.31 -1.96 -6.76
C SER A 110 9.37 -1.42 -5.69
N LEU A 111 9.33 -2.03 -4.49
CA LEU A 111 8.51 -1.55 -3.38
C LEU A 111 9.05 -0.22 -2.82
N LEU A 112 10.37 -0.04 -2.75
CA LEU A 112 10.97 1.23 -2.38
C LEU A 112 10.55 2.34 -3.35
N GLU A 113 10.60 2.07 -4.65
CA GLU A 113 10.23 3.06 -5.67
C GLU A 113 8.71 3.32 -5.73
N VAL A 114 7.89 2.26 -5.74
CA VAL A 114 6.42 2.38 -5.76
C VAL A 114 5.92 3.11 -4.53
N SER A 115 6.45 2.80 -3.34
CA SER A 115 6.03 3.48 -2.11
C SER A 115 6.41 4.97 -2.09
N ARG A 116 7.55 5.35 -2.69
CA ARG A 116 7.96 6.75 -2.86
C ARG A 116 7.00 7.48 -3.80
N GLN A 117 6.75 6.91 -4.97
CA GLN A 117 5.81 7.47 -5.94
C GLN A 117 4.39 7.60 -5.36
N ALA A 118 3.97 6.64 -4.54
CA ALA A 118 2.64 6.66 -3.91
C ALA A 118 2.46 7.86 -2.96
N VAL A 119 3.45 8.17 -2.11
CA VAL A 119 3.36 9.33 -1.20
C VAL A 119 3.47 10.66 -1.94
N GLU A 120 4.18 10.71 -3.07
CA GLU A 120 4.24 11.89 -3.93
C GLU A 120 2.91 12.15 -4.64
N ALA A 121 2.26 11.09 -5.11
CA ALA A 121 0.99 11.17 -5.83
C ALA A 121 -0.22 11.38 -4.90
N ALA A 122 -0.16 10.89 -3.65
CA ALA A 122 -1.24 11.00 -2.67
C ALA A 122 -0.70 11.36 -1.26
N PRO A 123 -0.21 12.60 -1.04
CA PRO A 123 0.42 13.02 0.22
C PRO A 123 -0.56 13.10 1.42
N GLU A 124 -1.87 13.08 1.16
CA GLU A 124 -2.91 13.03 2.19
C GLU A 124 -3.43 11.61 2.45
N SER A 125 -2.92 10.60 1.72
CA SER A 125 -3.32 9.20 1.93
C SER A 125 -2.55 8.57 3.08
N GLY A 126 -3.24 8.29 4.19
CA GLY A 126 -2.67 7.52 5.29
C GLY A 126 -2.16 6.15 4.85
N GLY A 127 -2.84 5.50 3.89
CA GLY A 127 -2.42 4.22 3.32
C GLY A 127 -1.09 4.30 2.56
N ALA A 128 -0.89 5.36 1.75
CA ALA A 128 0.37 5.56 1.04
C ALA A 128 1.55 5.76 2.00
N TRP A 129 1.35 6.58 3.05
CA TRP A 129 2.36 6.77 4.10
C TRP A 129 2.63 5.51 4.90
N GLN A 130 1.59 4.71 5.21
CA GLN A 130 1.74 3.43 5.87
C GLN A 130 2.57 2.46 5.03
N MET A 131 2.28 2.36 3.73
CA MET A 131 3.07 1.55 2.79
C MET A 131 4.54 1.97 2.81
N ARG A 132 4.82 3.27 2.65
CA ARG A 132 6.19 3.82 2.69
C ARG A 132 6.91 3.49 3.99
N ALA A 133 6.25 3.71 5.12
CA ALA A 133 6.81 3.44 6.43
C ALA A 133 7.13 1.95 6.63
N THR A 134 6.25 1.07 6.16
CA THR A 134 6.42 -0.39 6.26
C THR A 134 7.57 -0.88 5.38
N VAL A 135 7.62 -0.39 4.13
CA VAL A 135 8.67 -0.75 3.17
C VAL A 135 10.05 -0.31 3.68
N LEU A 136 10.18 0.92 4.16
CA LEU A 136 11.44 1.45 4.67
C LEU A 136 11.84 0.84 6.02
N GLY A 137 10.88 0.50 6.87
CA GLY A 137 11.15 -0.14 8.15
C GLY A 137 11.50 -1.62 8.03
N SER A 138 11.19 -2.26 6.90
CA SER A 138 11.31 -3.72 6.70
C SER A 138 10.67 -4.51 7.85
N MET A 139 9.54 -4.04 8.36
CA MET A 139 8.88 -4.58 9.57
C MET A 139 8.11 -5.88 9.30
N GLU A 140 8.08 -6.34 8.05
CA GLU A 140 7.30 -7.47 7.57
C GLU A 140 8.21 -8.47 6.86
N GLU A 141 8.03 -9.77 7.13
CA GLU A 141 8.75 -10.86 6.45
C GLU A 141 8.05 -11.29 5.14
N SER A 142 7.21 -10.41 4.59
CA SER A 142 6.28 -10.72 3.48
C SER A 142 6.88 -10.59 2.08
N TRP A 143 8.10 -10.06 1.96
CA TRP A 143 8.87 -10.02 0.71
C TRP A 143 10.37 -10.03 1.01
N PRO A 144 11.24 -10.39 0.05
CA PRO A 144 12.68 -10.36 0.24
C PRO A 144 13.14 -8.91 0.45
N THR A 145 13.75 -8.59 1.59
CA THR A 145 14.25 -7.25 1.91
C THR A 145 15.77 -7.26 2.09
N GLN A 146 16.42 -6.22 1.61
CA GLN A 146 17.80 -5.91 1.98
C GLN A 146 17.84 -5.19 3.34
N PRO A 147 18.95 -5.29 4.10
CA PRO A 147 19.11 -4.53 5.33
C PRO A 147 18.91 -3.03 5.10
N ARG A 148 18.14 -2.39 5.99
CA ARG A 148 17.85 -0.95 5.92
C ARG A 148 18.95 -0.14 6.60
N ASP A 149 19.32 0.97 5.98
CA ASP A 149 20.26 1.91 6.58
C ASP A 149 19.58 2.87 7.58
N ALA A 150 20.40 3.71 8.24
CA ALA A 150 19.90 4.66 9.22
C ALA A 150 19.00 5.75 8.61
N ALA A 151 19.25 6.16 7.36
CA ALA A 151 18.45 7.18 6.68
C ALA A 151 17.07 6.64 6.31
N GLN A 152 17.00 5.41 5.80
CA GLN A 152 15.74 4.71 5.52
C GLN A 152 14.92 4.52 6.79
N MET A 153 15.55 4.17 7.91
CA MET A 153 14.86 4.01 9.19
C MET A 153 14.39 5.35 9.78
N ASP A 154 15.15 6.43 9.62
CA ASP A 154 14.71 7.77 9.99
C ASP A 154 13.48 8.21 9.16
N GLU A 155 13.53 7.99 7.86
CA GLU A 155 12.40 8.25 6.95
C GLU A 155 11.19 7.37 7.29
N ALA A 156 11.39 6.08 7.59
CA ALA A 156 10.32 5.20 8.05
C ALA A 156 9.63 5.75 9.31
N GLY A 157 10.42 6.26 10.26
CA GLY A 157 9.93 6.90 11.47
C GLY A 157 9.01 8.09 11.20
N LYS A 158 9.44 8.99 10.29
CA LYS A 158 8.66 10.16 9.85
C LYS A 158 7.39 9.75 9.10
N ALA A 159 7.48 8.74 8.23
CA ALA A 159 6.34 8.22 7.49
C ALA A 159 5.27 7.60 8.44
N TRP A 160 5.69 6.90 9.49
CA TRP A 160 4.79 6.41 10.54
C TRP A 160 4.10 7.55 11.31
N GLN A 161 4.81 8.62 11.63
CA GLN A 161 4.21 9.80 12.26
C GLN A 161 3.19 10.48 11.35
N ARG A 162 3.49 10.59 10.05
CA ARG A 162 2.55 11.15 9.07
C ARG A 162 1.29 10.28 8.96
N THR A 163 1.45 8.96 8.89
CA THR A 163 0.33 8.01 8.96
C THR A 163 -0.53 8.22 10.22
N ALA A 164 0.10 8.35 11.38
CA ALA A 164 -0.59 8.59 12.66
C ALA A 164 -1.39 9.91 12.68
N SER A 165 -0.89 10.95 11.99
CA SER A 165 -1.57 12.24 11.90
C SER A 165 -2.80 12.22 11.00
N LEU A 166 -2.85 11.29 10.04
CA LEU A 166 -3.92 11.18 9.03
C LEU A 166 -5.03 10.19 9.44
N THR A 167 -4.74 9.22 10.32
CA THR A 167 -5.76 8.28 10.80
C THR A 167 -6.63 8.86 11.91
N THR A 168 -7.94 8.59 11.83
CA THR A 168 -8.92 8.92 12.88
C THR A 168 -9.07 7.81 13.92
N ASP A 169 -8.62 6.59 13.60
CA ASP A 169 -8.66 5.45 14.50
C ASP A 169 -7.56 5.58 15.57
N LEU A 170 -7.97 5.63 16.85
CA LEU A 170 -7.04 5.83 17.96
C LEU A 170 -6.10 4.64 18.18
N GLY A 171 -6.55 3.42 17.92
CA GLY A 171 -5.75 2.22 18.05
C GLY A 171 -4.68 2.15 16.96
N GLU A 172 -5.06 2.44 15.73
CA GLU A 172 -4.13 2.55 14.60
C GLU A 172 -3.13 3.69 14.82
N ARG A 173 -3.58 4.85 15.30
CA ARG A 173 -2.71 5.98 15.64
C ARG A 173 -1.64 5.56 16.64
N ALA A 174 -2.04 4.91 17.74
CA ALA A 174 -1.11 4.47 18.77
C ALA A 174 -0.08 3.47 18.22
N ARG A 175 -0.51 2.52 17.38
CA ARG A 175 0.38 1.57 16.69
C ARG A 175 1.38 2.29 15.79
N CYS A 176 0.92 3.25 14.98
CA CYS A 176 1.79 4.02 14.09
C CYS A 176 2.84 4.81 14.88
N VAL A 177 2.45 5.46 15.98
CA VAL A 177 3.38 6.17 16.86
C VAL A 177 4.43 5.20 17.43
N ALA A 178 4.02 4.03 17.92
CA ALA A 178 4.95 3.04 18.46
C ALA A 178 5.96 2.56 17.41
N ASN A 179 5.50 2.23 16.20
CA ASN A 179 6.38 1.85 15.08
C ASN A 179 7.34 2.98 14.70
N GLY A 180 6.85 4.22 14.64
CA GLY A 180 7.68 5.38 14.35
C GLY A 180 8.81 5.56 15.35
N VAL A 181 8.53 5.40 16.65
CA VAL A 181 9.55 5.46 17.71
C VAL A 181 10.60 4.36 17.56
N LEU A 182 10.20 3.13 17.20
CA LEU A 182 11.14 2.03 16.98
C LEU A 182 12.11 2.33 15.83
N CYS A 183 11.61 2.79 14.69
CA CYS A 183 12.43 3.15 13.54
C CYS A 183 13.41 4.30 13.86
N LEU A 184 12.95 5.35 14.55
CA LEU A 184 13.82 6.48 14.93
C LEU A 184 14.92 6.07 15.91
N LYS A 185 14.60 5.22 16.91
CA LYS A 185 15.60 4.69 17.83
C LYS A 185 16.65 3.85 17.11
N TYR A 186 16.23 3.04 16.14
CA TYR A 186 17.15 2.24 15.32
C TYR A 186 18.10 3.14 14.52
N ALA A 187 17.58 4.16 13.86
CA ALA A 187 18.37 5.13 13.09
C ALA A 187 19.45 5.81 13.96
N GLN A 188 19.08 6.22 15.18
CA GLN A 188 20.01 6.83 16.14
C GLN A 188 21.09 5.86 16.63
N GLY A 189 20.75 4.59 16.84
CA GLY A 189 21.69 3.56 17.28
C GLY A 189 22.77 3.25 16.25
N ARG A 190 22.44 3.28 14.94
CA ARG A 190 23.42 3.07 13.85
C ARG A 190 24.21 4.32 13.47
N GLY A 191 23.63 5.51 13.63
CA GLY A 191 24.38 6.77 13.47
C GLY A 191 25.52 6.95 14.49
N ALA A 192 25.53 6.13 15.54
CA ALA A 192 26.56 6.12 16.58
C ALA A 192 27.68 5.09 16.35
N GLU A 193 27.58 4.20 15.35
CA GLU A 193 28.74 3.38 14.97
C GLU A 193 29.75 4.27 14.24
N PRO A 194 30.98 4.45 14.77
CA PRO A 194 31.99 5.23 14.09
C PRO A 194 32.25 4.58 12.72
N SER A 195 32.24 5.40 11.67
CA SER A 195 32.75 4.97 10.36
C SER A 195 34.10 4.27 10.55
N PRO A 196 34.38 3.15 9.85
CA PRO A 196 35.71 2.56 9.82
C PRO A 196 36.62 3.55 9.10
N THR A 197 37.09 4.55 9.84
CA THR A 197 38.12 5.49 9.42
C THR A 197 39.43 4.73 9.49
N ASP A 198 39.80 4.24 8.32
CA ASP A 198 41.07 4.49 7.66
C ASP A 198 42.35 4.13 8.42
N GLY A 199 43.17 3.33 7.73
CA GLY A 199 44.42 2.79 8.23
C GLY A 199 45.32 3.84 8.87
N ARG A 200 45.72 3.58 10.12
CA ARG A 200 46.96 4.11 10.68
C ARG A 200 47.90 2.96 11.01
N THR A 201 48.78 2.72 10.04
CA THR A 201 50.22 2.52 10.19
C THR A 201 50.69 1.96 11.53
N VAL A 202 51.03 0.68 11.52
CA VAL A 202 51.91 0.06 12.50
C VAL A 202 53.33 0.64 12.30
N PRO A 203 53.98 1.24 13.32
CA PRO A 203 55.38 1.58 13.20
C PRO A 203 56.21 0.30 13.31
N SER A 204 56.92 -0.04 12.24
CA SER A 204 57.95 -1.07 12.26
C SER A 204 59.16 -0.53 13.04
N THR A 205 59.37 -1.02 14.26
CA THR A 205 60.65 -0.86 14.96
C THR A 205 61.58 -2.00 14.58
N ARG A 206 62.68 -1.62 13.91
CA ARG A 206 63.94 -2.36 13.87
C ARG A 206 64.69 -2.19 15.18
#